data_AF-A0A8S3TYL2-F1
#
_entry.id   AF-A0A8S3TYL2-F1
#
_cell.length_a   1.000
_cell.length_b   1.000
_cell.length_c   1.000
_cell.angle_alpha   90.00
_cell.angle_beta   90.00
_cell.angle_gamma   90.00
#
_symmetry.space_group_name_H-M   'P 1'
#
loop_
_entity.id
_entity.type
_entity.pdbx_description
1 polymer ?
#
loop_
_entity_poly.entity_id
_entity_poly.type
_entity_poly.pdbx_seq_one_letter_code
_entity_poly.pdbx_strand_id
1 'polypeptide(L)'
;MGSRRFRKSYRLINRKRRVNSKTQRNKRTRAEFNKKFILNFTRTKLSNEEILLLSKGTKFVPSPNIFHVRNNIMADFIELARKMRCRFCYSNTSENTELHPLYLKTGHVPPRCNNALENYITDTMLAISSLEVNSFKDNLSRVERKSLVKISNNSEIYISKADKNNTTVLIDKNNYTRAGENHLRSIYYVELEQPNTASISKR
;
A
#
# COMPACT_ATOMS: atom_id res chain seq x y z
N MET A 1 40.47 -47.73 6.48
CA MET A 1 40.07 -46.86 5.34
C MET A 1 38.76 -46.14 5.67
N GLY A 2 38.78 -44.92 6.24
CA GLY A 2 37.52 -44.24 6.59
C GLY A 2 37.67 -42.94 7.39
N SER A 3 38.19 -41.86 6.79
CA SER A 3 38.23 -40.55 7.50
C SER A 3 38.14 -39.31 6.61
N ARG A 4 37.97 -39.47 5.28
CA ARG A 4 37.94 -38.34 4.33
C ARG A 4 36.56 -37.71 4.11
N ARG A 5 35.44 -38.41 4.42
CA ARG A 5 34.08 -37.90 4.19
C ARG A 5 33.59 -36.89 5.26
N PHE A 6 33.96 -37.06 6.53
CA PHE A 6 33.52 -36.16 7.61
C PHE A 6 34.14 -34.76 7.56
N ARG A 7 35.44 -34.62 7.23
CA ARG A 7 36.13 -33.30 7.18
C ARG A 7 35.61 -32.35 6.10
N LYS A 8 35.05 -32.86 4.99
CA LYS A 8 34.46 -32.02 3.92
C LYS A 8 33.16 -31.33 4.38
N SER A 9 32.35 -32.00 5.20
CA SER A 9 31.09 -31.46 5.74
C SER A 9 31.31 -30.25 6.66
N TYR A 10 32.23 -30.36 7.63
CA TYR A 10 32.54 -29.25 8.55
C TYR A 10 33.09 -28.00 7.85
N ARG A 11 33.94 -28.17 6.82
CA ARG A 11 34.46 -27.03 6.03
C ARG A 11 33.34 -26.31 5.27
N LEU A 12 32.38 -27.03 4.70
CA LEU A 12 31.22 -26.44 4.02
C LEU A 12 30.30 -25.70 5.01
N ILE A 13 30.08 -26.27 6.20
CA ILE A 13 29.28 -25.65 7.27
C ILE A 13 29.93 -24.35 7.76
N ASN A 14 31.24 -24.36 8.02
CA ASN A 14 31.97 -23.16 8.47
C ASN A 14 32.03 -22.09 7.38
N ARG A 15 32.17 -22.47 6.10
CA ARG A 15 32.08 -21.53 4.98
C ARG A 15 30.69 -20.89 4.89
N LYS A 16 29.61 -21.67 5.03
CA LYS A 16 28.23 -21.17 5.09
C LYS A 16 28.02 -20.21 6.27
N ARG A 17 28.52 -20.56 7.46
CA ARG A 17 28.47 -19.67 8.65
C ARG A 17 29.19 -18.35 8.44
N ARG A 18 30.40 -18.39 7.86
CA ARG A 18 31.19 -17.18 7.57
C ARG A 18 30.53 -16.29 6.51
N VAL A 19 29.92 -16.88 5.49
CA VAL A 19 29.14 -16.14 4.48
C VAL A 19 27.92 -15.48 5.14
N ASN A 20 27.13 -16.22 5.92
CA ASN A 20 25.96 -15.67 6.62
C ASN A 20 26.33 -14.52 7.57
N SER A 21 27.44 -14.65 8.32
CA SER A 21 27.96 -13.59 9.19
C SER A 21 28.32 -12.31 8.41
N LYS A 22 29.01 -12.46 7.26
CA LYS A 22 29.33 -11.33 6.37
C LYS A 22 28.06 -10.68 5.80
N THR A 23 27.09 -11.48 5.35
CA THR A 23 25.82 -10.96 4.81
C THR A 23 25.04 -10.19 5.88
N GLN A 24 25.01 -10.68 7.12
CA GLN A 24 24.34 -10.00 8.22
C GLN A 24 25.04 -8.69 8.59
N ARG A 25 26.39 -8.67 8.57
CA ARG A 25 27.16 -7.44 8.78
C ARG A 25 26.87 -6.40 7.71
N ASN A 26 26.85 -6.80 6.43
CA ASN A 26 26.51 -5.90 5.31
C ASN A 26 25.08 -5.35 5.40
N LYS A 27 24.12 -6.15 5.90
CA LYS A 27 22.75 -5.67 6.15
C LYS A 27 22.71 -4.63 7.25
N ARG A 28 23.43 -4.85 8.36
CA ARG A 28 23.51 -3.89 9.47
C ARG A 28 24.12 -2.56 9.03
N THR A 29 25.25 -2.60 8.32
CA THR A 29 25.90 -1.38 7.81
C THR A 29 25.00 -0.63 6.83
N ARG A 30 24.29 -1.35 5.96
CA ARG A 30 23.32 -0.74 5.03
C ARG A 30 22.12 -0.15 5.77
N ALA A 31 21.59 -0.83 6.77
CA ALA A 31 20.50 -0.31 7.60
C ALA A 31 20.95 0.95 8.34
N GLU A 32 22.13 0.96 8.96
CA GLU A 32 22.71 2.12 9.62
C GLU A 32 22.84 3.33 8.69
N PHE A 33 23.40 3.13 7.49
CA PHE A 33 23.46 4.18 6.47
C PHE A 33 22.07 4.67 6.07
N ASN A 34 21.10 3.76 5.94
CA ASN A 34 19.74 4.06 5.50
C ASN A 34 18.89 4.77 6.55
N LYS A 35 19.29 4.77 7.84
CA LYS A 35 18.58 5.51 8.90
C LYS A 35 18.42 6.99 8.59
N LYS A 36 19.36 7.59 7.86
CA LYS A 36 19.29 9.01 7.47
C LYS A 36 18.08 9.37 6.59
N PHE A 37 17.46 8.39 5.93
CA PHE A 37 16.27 8.57 5.09
C PHE A 37 14.96 8.39 5.87
N ILE A 38 15.04 8.20 7.20
CA ILE A 38 13.88 7.96 8.06
C ILE A 38 13.95 8.91 9.25
N LEU A 39 12.90 9.68 9.46
CA LEU A 39 12.69 10.46 10.68
C LEU A 39 11.70 9.71 11.56
N ASN A 40 12.21 9.10 12.63
CA ASN A 40 11.39 8.33 13.55
C ASN A 40 11.07 9.16 14.80
N PHE A 41 9.82 9.63 14.89
CA PHE A 41 9.27 10.34 16.05
C PHE A 41 8.43 9.43 16.96
N THR A 42 8.39 8.12 16.68
CA THR A 42 7.76 7.14 17.58
C THR A 42 8.70 6.76 18.72
N ARG A 43 8.13 6.21 19.78
CA ARG A 43 8.93 5.63 20.89
C ARG A 43 9.56 4.29 20.53
N THR A 44 9.05 3.62 19.50
CA THR A 44 9.45 2.27 19.12
C THR A 44 10.72 2.29 18.26
N LYS A 45 11.68 1.41 18.59
CA LYS A 45 12.90 1.26 17.78
C LYS A 45 12.61 0.38 16.57
N LEU A 46 13.00 0.87 15.39
CA LEU A 46 12.89 0.12 14.15
C LEU A 46 13.97 -0.96 14.06
N SER A 47 13.58 -2.15 13.62
CA SER A 47 14.48 -3.22 13.22
C SER A 47 15.22 -2.89 11.92
N ASN A 48 16.28 -3.65 11.62
CA ASN A 48 17.08 -3.40 10.41
C ASN A 48 16.26 -3.61 9.13
N GLU A 49 15.35 -4.59 9.14
CA GLU A 49 14.49 -4.91 8.01
C GLU A 49 13.42 -3.85 7.79
N GLU A 50 12.86 -3.29 8.87
CA GLU A 50 11.95 -2.14 8.81
C GLU A 50 12.68 -0.89 8.29
N ILE A 51 13.92 -0.65 8.72
CA ILE A 51 14.74 0.46 8.20
C ILE A 51 15.02 0.27 6.70
N LEU A 52 15.42 -0.92 6.27
CA LEU A 52 15.70 -1.21 4.85
C LEU A 52 14.44 -1.06 3.99
N LEU A 53 13.27 -1.40 4.51
CA LEU A 53 11.99 -1.20 3.85
C LEU A 53 11.62 0.29 3.76
N LEU A 54 11.54 0.99 4.90
CA LEU A 54 11.07 2.37 5.00
C LEU A 54 11.99 3.37 4.28
N SER A 55 13.29 3.05 4.21
CA SER A 55 14.27 3.85 3.47
C SER A 55 14.12 3.79 1.95
N LYS A 56 13.28 2.90 1.40
CA LYS A 56 12.92 2.91 -0.02
C LYS A 56 11.99 4.09 -0.37
N GLY A 57 11.33 4.68 0.64
CA GLY A 57 10.48 5.86 0.51
C GLY A 57 9.02 5.55 0.18
N THR A 58 8.15 6.55 0.32
CA THR A 58 6.69 6.42 0.15
C THR A 58 6.24 6.26 -1.30
N LYS A 59 7.12 6.58 -2.27
CA LYS A 59 6.89 6.36 -3.71
C LYS A 59 7.29 4.94 -4.17
N PHE A 60 7.87 4.13 -3.29
CA PHE A 60 8.25 2.77 -3.64
C PHE A 60 7.00 1.91 -3.84
N VAL A 61 6.93 1.21 -4.97
CA VAL A 61 5.82 0.30 -5.29
C VAL A 61 6.31 -1.14 -5.15
N PRO A 62 5.86 -1.89 -4.13
CA PRO A 62 6.17 -3.31 -4.01
C PRO A 62 5.67 -4.09 -5.22
N SER A 63 6.47 -5.05 -5.70
CA SER A 63 6.00 -5.97 -6.73
C SER A 63 4.75 -6.72 -6.22
N PRO A 64 3.69 -6.83 -7.05
CA PRO A 64 2.45 -7.47 -6.64
C PRO A 64 2.69 -8.95 -6.33
N ASN A 65 1.82 -9.55 -5.51
CA ASN A 65 1.88 -10.99 -5.30
C ASN A 65 1.36 -11.69 -6.55
N ILE A 66 2.22 -12.48 -7.21
CA ILE A 66 1.90 -13.18 -8.45
C ILE A 66 0.62 -14.03 -8.37
N PHE A 67 0.37 -14.64 -7.21
CA PHE A 67 -0.82 -15.48 -6.98
C PHE A 67 -2.13 -14.68 -6.97
N HIS A 68 -2.06 -13.37 -6.76
CA HIS A 68 -3.22 -12.48 -6.69
C HIS A 68 -3.34 -11.52 -7.87
N VAL A 69 -2.33 -11.46 -8.77
CA VAL A 69 -2.34 -10.53 -9.91
C VAL A 69 -3.62 -10.68 -10.75
N ARG A 70 -3.99 -11.91 -11.13
CA ARG A 70 -5.21 -12.15 -11.92
C ARG A 70 -6.46 -11.68 -11.19
N ASN A 71 -6.60 -12.04 -9.92
CA ASN A 71 -7.77 -11.65 -9.11
C ASN A 71 -7.86 -10.13 -8.92
N ASN A 72 -6.72 -9.46 -8.77
CA ASN A 72 -6.67 -8.00 -8.67
C ASN A 72 -7.09 -7.33 -9.99
N ILE A 73 -6.53 -7.78 -11.13
CA ILE A 73 -6.92 -7.26 -12.45
C ILE A 73 -8.43 -7.49 -12.70
N MET A 74 -8.95 -8.65 -12.31
CA MET A 74 -10.37 -8.96 -12.43
C MET A 74 -11.23 -8.04 -11.55
N ALA A 75 -10.81 -7.77 -10.31
CA ALA A 75 -11.50 -6.84 -9.41
C ALA A 75 -11.50 -5.40 -9.96
N ASP A 76 -10.36 -4.94 -10.47
CA ASP A 76 -10.23 -3.62 -11.11
C ASP A 76 -11.14 -3.53 -12.35
N PHE A 77 -11.21 -4.61 -13.14
CA PHE A 77 -12.10 -4.66 -14.30
C PHE A 77 -13.59 -4.66 -13.90
N ILE A 78 -13.97 -5.32 -12.81
CA ILE A 78 -15.35 -5.27 -12.29
C ILE A 78 -15.71 -3.83 -11.90
N GLU A 79 -14.79 -3.07 -11.28
CA GLU A 79 -15.02 -1.67 -10.98
C GLU A 79 -15.15 -0.81 -12.25
N LEU A 80 -14.31 -1.07 -13.25
CA LEU A 80 -14.39 -0.41 -14.56
C LEU A 80 -15.72 -0.72 -15.27
N ALA A 81 -16.13 -1.98 -15.30
CA ALA A 81 -17.40 -2.42 -15.87
C ALA A 81 -18.59 -1.73 -15.19
N ARG A 82 -18.55 -1.58 -13.85
CA ARG A 82 -19.54 -0.81 -13.10
C ARG A 82 -19.58 0.66 -13.56
N LYS A 83 -18.43 1.31 -13.73
CA LYS A 83 -18.34 2.70 -14.23
C LYS A 83 -18.89 2.82 -15.65
N MET A 84 -18.58 1.87 -16.53
CA MET A 84 -19.12 1.83 -17.89
C MET A 84 -20.65 1.71 -17.88
N ARG A 85 -21.21 0.80 -17.08
CA ARG A 85 -22.67 0.70 -16.93
C ARG A 85 -23.27 1.98 -16.38
N CYS A 86 -22.67 2.60 -15.35
CA CYS A 86 -23.18 3.87 -14.82
C CYS A 86 -23.21 4.96 -15.91
N ARG A 87 -22.13 5.10 -16.69
CA ARG A 87 -22.09 6.11 -17.75
C ARG A 87 -23.11 5.84 -18.84
N PHE A 88 -23.35 4.57 -19.18
CA PHE A 88 -24.29 4.18 -20.22
C PHE A 88 -25.76 4.31 -19.76
N CYS A 89 -26.12 3.74 -18.61
CA CYS A 89 -27.52 3.72 -18.16
C CYS A 89 -28.03 5.11 -17.75
N TYR A 90 -27.13 6.04 -17.40
CA TYR A 90 -27.47 7.39 -16.96
C TYR A 90 -26.98 8.48 -17.92
N SER A 91 -26.61 8.14 -19.17
CA SER A 91 -26.11 9.10 -20.17
C SER A 91 -27.06 10.27 -20.45
N ASN A 92 -28.37 10.03 -20.31
CA ASN A 92 -29.42 11.02 -20.57
C ASN A 92 -29.91 11.73 -19.29
N THR A 93 -29.30 11.46 -18.13
CA THR A 93 -29.64 12.16 -16.89
C THR A 93 -28.92 13.50 -16.90
N SER A 94 -29.67 14.61 -16.87
CA SER A 94 -29.11 15.97 -16.95
C SER A 94 -28.01 16.17 -15.89
N GLU A 95 -26.78 16.48 -16.34
CA GLU A 95 -25.56 16.66 -15.52
C GLU A 95 -25.60 17.89 -14.57
N ASN A 96 -26.76 18.53 -14.38
CA ASN A 96 -26.89 19.83 -13.70
C ASN A 96 -27.22 19.71 -12.21
N THR A 97 -26.47 18.90 -11.47
CA THR A 97 -26.39 19.09 -10.01
C THR A 97 -24.92 19.14 -9.64
N GLU A 98 -24.43 20.32 -9.28
CA GLU A 98 -23.10 20.45 -8.69
C GLU A 98 -23.05 19.55 -7.46
N LEU A 99 -22.34 18.42 -7.59
CA LEU A 99 -22.14 17.50 -6.49
C LEU A 99 -21.35 18.22 -5.41
N HIS A 100 -21.88 18.22 -4.19
CA HIS A 100 -21.19 18.81 -3.06
C HIS A 100 -19.79 18.18 -2.89
N PRO A 101 -18.71 18.92 -2.59
CA PRO A 101 -17.35 18.37 -2.47
C PRO A 101 -17.20 17.19 -1.49
N LEU A 102 -18.11 17.08 -0.52
CA LEU A 102 -18.17 15.99 0.46
C LEU A 102 -19.14 14.86 0.09
N TYR A 103 -19.50 14.72 -1.19
CA TYR A 103 -20.39 13.64 -1.63
C TYR A 103 -19.74 12.26 -1.37
N LEU A 104 -20.51 11.36 -0.77
CA LEU A 104 -20.08 9.98 -0.58
C LEU A 104 -20.32 9.20 -1.87
N LYS A 105 -19.29 8.52 -2.36
CA LYS A 105 -19.43 7.61 -3.51
C LYS A 105 -20.36 6.46 -3.12
N THR A 106 -21.42 6.26 -3.90
CA THR A 106 -22.31 5.11 -3.73
C THR A 106 -21.70 3.85 -4.33
N GLY A 107 -21.83 2.72 -3.65
CA GLY A 107 -21.53 1.37 -4.20
C GLY A 107 -22.57 0.85 -5.20
N HIS A 108 -23.38 1.75 -5.77
CA HIS A 108 -24.46 1.41 -6.68
C HIS A 108 -23.93 0.66 -7.91
N VAL A 109 -24.57 -0.48 -8.20
CA VAL A 109 -24.34 -1.27 -9.41
C VAL A 109 -25.61 -1.17 -10.24
N PRO A 110 -25.59 -0.45 -11.36
CA PRO A 110 -26.76 -0.33 -12.21
C PRO A 110 -27.13 -1.69 -12.84
N PRO A 111 -28.42 -1.89 -13.17
CA PRO A 111 -28.86 -3.08 -13.89
C PRO A 111 -28.21 -3.16 -15.28
N ARG A 112 -28.27 -4.35 -15.89
CA ARG A 112 -27.86 -4.54 -17.29
C ARG A 112 -28.74 -3.68 -18.18
N CYS A 113 -28.15 -2.69 -18.86
CA CYS A 113 -28.92 -1.73 -19.67
C CYS A 113 -28.64 -1.80 -21.17
N ASN A 114 -27.58 -2.48 -21.62
CA ASN A 114 -27.24 -2.59 -23.04
C ASN A 114 -26.51 -3.88 -23.39
N ASN A 115 -27.01 -4.61 -24.38
CA ASN A 115 -26.47 -5.91 -24.77
C ASN A 115 -25.05 -5.84 -25.31
N ALA A 116 -24.70 -4.84 -26.13
CA ALA A 116 -23.36 -4.70 -26.69
C ALA A 116 -22.33 -4.43 -25.58
N LEU A 117 -22.68 -3.59 -24.61
CA LEU A 117 -21.86 -3.33 -23.43
C LEU A 117 -21.69 -4.59 -22.57
N GLU A 118 -22.77 -5.31 -22.30
CA GLU A 118 -22.71 -6.53 -21.48
C GLU A 118 -21.91 -7.65 -22.17
N ASN A 119 -22.02 -7.78 -23.50
CA ASN A 119 -21.20 -8.71 -24.27
C ASN A 119 -19.72 -8.35 -24.16
N TYR A 120 -19.37 -7.07 -24.38
CA TYR A 120 -17.99 -6.60 -24.22
C TYR A 120 -17.43 -6.88 -22.81
N ILE A 121 -18.19 -6.58 -21.75
CA ILE A 121 -17.80 -6.85 -20.37
C ILE A 121 -17.55 -8.36 -20.17
N THR A 122 -18.45 -9.20 -20.67
CA THR A 122 -18.38 -10.66 -20.53
C THR A 122 -17.17 -11.23 -21.28
N ASP A 123 -16.98 -10.84 -22.54
CA ASP A 123 -15.86 -11.29 -23.38
C ASP A 123 -14.51 -10.87 -22.78
N THR A 124 -14.43 -9.64 -22.28
CA THR A 124 -13.21 -9.14 -21.64
C THR A 124 -12.93 -9.86 -20.32
N MET A 125 -13.96 -10.17 -19.53
CA MET A 125 -13.82 -10.99 -18.31
C MET A 125 -13.28 -12.39 -18.61
N LEU A 126 -13.76 -13.02 -19.69
CA LEU A 126 -13.25 -14.31 -20.15
C LEU A 126 -11.78 -14.20 -20.58
N ALA A 127 -11.43 -13.17 -21.36
CA ALA A 127 -10.06 -12.92 -21.79
C ALA A 127 -9.10 -12.70 -20.61
N ILE A 128 -9.50 -11.91 -19.61
CA ILE A 128 -8.73 -11.70 -18.36
C ILE A 128 -8.57 -13.01 -17.59
N SER A 129 -9.61 -13.84 -17.54
CA SER A 129 -9.58 -15.13 -16.84
C SER A 129 -8.60 -16.10 -17.50
N SER A 130 -8.50 -16.09 -18.84
CA SER A 130 -7.54 -16.88 -19.61
C SER A 130 -6.11 -16.33 -19.63
N LEU A 131 -5.85 -15.17 -19.03
CA LEU A 131 -4.55 -14.51 -19.13
C LEU A 131 -3.45 -15.28 -18.39
N GLU A 132 -2.33 -15.51 -19.08
CA GLU A 132 -1.13 -16.12 -18.51
C GLU A 132 -0.31 -15.07 -17.74
N VAL A 133 -0.12 -15.30 -16.44
CA VAL A 133 0.66 -14.40 -15.60
C VAL A 133 2.11 -14.88 -15.55
N ASN A 134 3.00 -14.15 -16.20
CA ASN A 134 4.43 -14.43 -16.19
C ASN A 134 5.05 -14.20 -14.82
N SER A 135 6.04 -15.03 -14.48
CA SER A 135 6.83 -14.83 -13.27
C SER A 135 7.75 -13.62 -13.36
N PHE A 136 7.84 -12.85 -12.29
CA PHE A 136 8.73 -11.69 -12.18
C PHE A 136 9.51 -11.74 -10.86
N LYS A 137 10.66 -11.07 -10.85
CA LYS A 137 11.52 -10.96 -9.67
C LYS A 137 10.91 -9.99 -8.66
N ASP A 138 10.77 -10.45 -7.41
CA ASP A 138 10.32 -9.59 -6.31
C ASP A 138 11.36 -8.50 -6.00
N ASN A 139 10.90 -7.26 -5.87
CA ASN A 139 11.71 -6.11 -5.46
C ASN A 139 11.82 -5.94 -3.93
N LEU A 140 11.17 -6.82 -3.17
CA LEU A 140 11.32 -6.99 -1.72
C LEU A 140 11.80 -8.40 -1.38
N SER A 141 12.65 -8.50 -0.36
CA SER A 141 12.93 -9.79 0.26
C SER A 141 11.74 -10.27 1.11
N ARG A 142 11.66 -11.58 1.36
CA ARG A 142 10.61 -12.17 2.21
C ARG A 142 10.51 -11.52 3.59
N VAL A 143 11.64 -11.07 4.16
CA VAL A 143 11.68 -10.45 5.49
C VAL A 143 11.24 -8.98 5.43
N GLU A 144 11.63 -8.24 4.39
CA GLU A 144 11.09 -6.88 4.15
C GLU A 144 9.58 -6.93 3.90
N ARG A 145 9.08 -7.90 3.14
CA ARG A 145 7.63 -8.07 2.89
C ARG A 145 6.86 -8.38 4.18
N LYS A 146 7.41 -9.22 5.07
CA LYS A 146 6.84 -9.42 6.41
C LYS A 146 6.84 -8.14 7.24
N SER A 147 7.92 -7.35 7.14
CA SER A 147 8.03 -6.06 7.82
C SER A 147 7.01 -5.06 7.28
N LEU A 148 6.73 -5.08 5.98
CA LEU A 148 5.70 -4.25 5.35
C LEU A 148 4.32 -4.56 5.91
N VAL A 149 3.94 -5.84 5.97
CA VAL A 149 2.66 -6.28 6.54
C VAL A 149 2.57 -5.92 8.02
N LYS A 150 3.67 -6.10 8.78
CA LYS A 150 3.73 -5.73 10.19
C LYS A 150 3.51 -4.23 10.40
N ILE A 151 4.20 -3.40 9.62
CA ILE A 151 4.09 -1.94 9.70
C ILE A 151 2.71 -1.48 9.22
N SER A 152 2.18 -2.02 8.12
CA SER A 152 0.87 -1.63 7.58
C SER A 152 -0.27 -1.96 8.53
N ASN A 153 -0.16 -3.06 9.28
CA ASN A 153 -1.17 -3.50 10.23
C ASN A 153 -1.04 -2.81 11.60
N ASN A 154 -0.01 -1.98 11.80
CA ASN A 154 0.14 -1.23 13.04
C ASN A 154 -0.72 0.04 12.99
N SER A 155 -1.83 0.03 13.73
CA SER A 155 -2.78 1.14 13.80
C SER A 155 -2.30 2.30 14.68
N GLU A 156 -1.22 2.13 15.45
CA GLU A 156 -0.68 3.14 16.38
C GLU A 156 0.28 4.12 15.69
N ILE A 157 0.75 3.81 14.49
CA ILE A 157 1.72 4.64 13.76
C ILE A 157 1.07 5.35 12.58
N TYR A 158 1.52 6.57 12.35
CA TYR A 158 1.22 7.37 11.18
C TYR A 158 2.50 7.53 10.35
N ILE A 159 2.40 7.26 9.05
CA ILE A 159 3.52 7.34 8.11
C ILE A 159 3.21 8.42 7.09
N SER A 160 4.10 9.38 6.94
CA SER A 160 4.00 10.44 5.95
C SER A 160 5.34 10.71 5.26
N LYS A 161 5.29 11.52 4.22
CA LYS A 161 6.48 12.05 3.57
C LYS A 161 6.86 13.36 4.27
N ALA A 162 8.15 13.61 4.46
CA ALA A 162 8.64 14.92 4.88
C ALA A 162 8.34 15.97 3.79
N ASP A 163 8.12 17.22 4.22
CA ASP A 163 7.94 18.36 3.32
C ASP A 163 9.15 18.53 2.38
N LYS A 164 10.36 18.47 2.96
CA LYS A 164 11.64 18.52 2.26
C LYS A 164 12.26 17.13 2.20
N ASN A 165 12.78 16.78 1.02
CA ASN A 165 13.40 15.49 0.68
C ASN A 165 12.41 14.31 0.65
N ASN A 166 12.81 13.20 0.01
CA ASN A 166 12.00 11.98 -0.08
C ASN A 166 12.11 11.12 1.20
N THR A 167 12.22 11.78 2.36
CA THR A 167 12.43 11.16 3.66
C THR A 167 11.10 10.66 4.23
N THR A 168 11.11 9.43 4.74
CA THR A 168 9.93 8.83 5.37
C THR A 168 9.84 9.28 6.82
N VAL A 169 8.69 9.80 7.23
CA VAL A 169 8.43 10.26 8.59
C VAL A 169 7.50 9.27 9.28
N LEU A 170 7.88 8.82 10.48
CA LEU A 170 7.06 7.99 11.36
C LEU A 170 6.68 8.79 12.60
N ILE A 171 5.39 8.83 12.94
CA ILE A 171 4.85 9.57 14.08
C ILE A 171 3.86 8.67 14.81
N ASP A 172 3.80 8.75 16.15
CA ASP A 172 2.72 8.10 16.90
C ASP A 172 1.38 8.75 16.53
N LYS A 173 0.38 7.93 16.19
CA LYS A 173 -0.93 8.40 15.71
C LYS A 173 -1.66 9.27 16.73
N ASN A 174 -1.51 8.96 18.02
CA ASN A 174 -2.07 9.78 19.10
C ASN A 174 -1.43 11.17 19.14
N ASN A 175 -0.11 11.27 18.97
CA ASN A 175 0.59 12.55 18.92
C ASN A 175 0.18 13.35 17.68
N TYR A 176 0.06 12.68 16.52
CA TYR A 176 -0.38 13.30 15.28
C TYR A 176 -1.81 13.87 15.41
N THR A 177 -2.73 13.08 15.96
CA THR A 177 -4.13 13.49 16.16
C THR A 177 -4.23 14.65 17.15
N ARG A 178 -3.53 14.55 18.28
CA ARG A 178 -3.48 15.63 19.29
C ARG A 178 -2.91 16.93 18.73
N ALA A 179 -1.87 16.86 17.88
CA ALA A 179 -1.34 18.05 17.22
C ALA A 179 -2.39 18.71 16.31
N GLY A 180 -3.16 17.90 15.58
CA GLY A 180 -4.29 18.37 14.78
C GLY A 180 -5.39 19.03 15.64
N GLU A 181 -5.78 18.40 16.74
CA GLU A 181 -6.76 18.96 17.69
C GLU A 181 -6.28 20.27 18.30
N ASN A 182 -5.00 20.38 18.66
CA ASN A 182 -4.42 21.61 19.16
C ASN A 182 -4.46 22.72 18.11
N HIS A 183 -4.22 22.41 16.82
CA HIS A 183 -4.38 23.38 15.74
C HIS A 183 -5.85 23.80 15.57
N LEU A 184 -6.80 22.88 15.67
CA LEU A 184 -8.23 23.21 15.57
C LEU A 184 -8.73 24.07 16.74
N ARG A 185 -8.11 23.95 17.92
CA ARG A 185 -8.38 24.82 19.08
C ARG A 185 -7.63 26.15 19.05
N SER A 186 -6.89 26.43 17.98
CA SER A 186 -6.18 27.69 17.82
C SER A 186 -7.14 28.83 17.47
N ILE A 187 -6.63 30.06 17.54
CA ILE A 187 -7.36 31.28 17.16
C ILE A 187 -7.80 31.32 15.69
N TYR A 188 -7.29 30.41 14.84
CA TYR A 188 -7.56 30.42 13.40
C TYR A 188 -8.84 29.67 13.00
N TYR A 189 -9.42 28.88 13.91
CA TYR A 189 -10.62 28.08 13.64
C TYR A 189 -11.69 28.37 14.69
N VAL A 190 -12.95 28.27 14.28
CA VAL A 190 -14.13 28.42 15.14
C VAL A 190 -15.00 27.18 14.97
N GLU A 191 -15.42 26.61 16.09
CA GLU A 191 -16.34 25.46 16.10
C GLU A 191 -17.75 25.93 15.71
N LEU A 192 -18.37 25.21 14.77
CA LEU A 192 -19.73 25.50 14.33
C LEU A 192 -20.71 24.70 15.20
N GLU A 193 -21.74 25.37 15.73
CA GLU A 193 -22.77 24.73 16.58
C GLU A 193 -23.53 23.60 15.86
N GLN A 194 -23.71 23.74 14.54
CA GLN A 194 -24.28 22.71 13.69
C GLN A 194 -23.47 22.59 12.40
N PRO A 195 -23.19 21.36 11.94
CA PRO A 195 -22.55 21.17 10.66
C PRO A 195 -23.48 21.69 9.56
N ASN A 196 -23.00 22.57 8.69
CA ASN A 196 -23.76 23.06 7.53
C ASN A 196 -23.85 21.93 6.48
N THR A 197 -24.64 20.90 6.78
CA THR A 197 -24.83 19.70 5.95
C THR A 197 -26.03 19.81 5.02
N ALA A 198 -26.76 20.94 5.05
CA ALA A 198 -27.96 21.17 4.23
C ALA A 198 -27.69 21.05 2.71
N SER A 199 -26.43 21.23 2.28
CA SER A 199 -25.96 21.01 0.91
C SER A 199 -25.38 19.61 0.66
N ILE A 200 -25.06 18.84 1.70
CA ILE A 200 -24.42 17.51 1.59
C ILE A 200 -25.47 16.43 1.24
N SER A 201 -26.72 16.59 1.70
CA SER A 201 -27.76 15.58 1.53
C SER A 201 -28.71 15.79 0.34
N LYS A 202 -28.53 16.86 -0.46
CA LYS A 202 -29.39 17.08 -1.64
C LYS A 202 -29.01 16.07 -2.73
N ARG A 203 -29.81 15.01 -2.83
CA ARG A 203 -29.89 14.09 -3.96
C ARG A 203 -30.97 14.55 -4.93
#